data_AF-A0A920NSV2-F1
#
_entry.id   AF-A0A920NSV2-F1
#
_cell.length_a   1.000
_cell.length_b   1.000
_cell.length_c   1.000
_cell.angle_alpha   90.00
_cell.angle_beta   90.00
_cell.angle_gamma   90.00
#
_symmetry.space_group_name_H-M   'P 1'
#
loop_
_entity.id
_entity.type
_entity.pdbx_description
1 polymer ?
#
loop_
_entity_poly.entity_id
_entity_poly.type
_entity_poly.pdbx_seq_one_letter_code
_entity_poly.pdbx_strand_id
1 'polypeptide(L)'
;MHLNFGIDMINQIKLENPHLWDEEMQDQAAGMILQGMELEIEYARDTMPRGVLGMNASMMEEYLNYIANRRLVQLGLPEEFPKAENPFPWMSEIMDLRKEKNFFETRVIEYQTGGALNWD
;
A
#
# COMPACT_ATOMS: atom_id res chain seq x y z
N MET A 1 -1.03 -6.73 -5.73
CA MET A 1 -0.40 -7.27 -6.96
C MET A 1 -0.07 -6.15 -7.94
N HIS A 2 -1.04 -5.36 -8.42
CA HIS A 2 -0.79 -4.27 -9.39
C HIS A 2 0.18 -3.19 -8.89
N LEU A 3 -0.02 -2.71 -7.65
CA LEU A 3 0.85 -1.69 -7.07
C LEU A 3 2.31 -2.14 -7.00
N ASN A 4 2.57 -3.32 -6.41
CA ASN A 4 3.92 -3.85 -6.25
C ASN A 4 4.60 -4.03 -7.61
N PHE A 5 3.88 -4.56 -8.61
CA PHE A 5 4.40 -4.67 -9.97
C PHE A 5 4.80 -3.31 -10.56
N GLY A 6 3.99 -2.27 -10.38
CA GLY A 6 4.32 -0.92 -10.84
C GLY A 6 5.56 -0.34 -10.16
N ILE A 7 5.70 -0.55 -8.85
CA ILE A 7 6.89 -0.14 -8.08
C ILE A 7 8.14 -0.87 -8.57
N ASP A 8 8.05 -2.19 -8.76
CA ASP A 8 9.15 -3.01 -9.23
C ASP A 8 9.59 -2.56 -10.63
N MET A 9 8.64 -2.26 -11.51
CA MET A 9 8.91 -1.75 -12.85
C MET A 9 9.63 -0.38 -12.80
N ILE A 10 9.15 0.57 -12.00
CA ILE A 10 9.79 1.89 -11.85
C ILE A 10 11.22 1.73 -11.32
N ASN A 11 11.41 0.90 -10.30
CA ASN A 11 12.74 0.66 -9.73
C ASN A 11 13.68 -0.03 -10.73
N GLN A 12 13.17 -0.96 -11.55
CA GLN A 12 13.97 -1.58 -12.60
C GLN A 12 14.41 -0.55 -13.66
N ILE A 13 13.51 0.34 -14.10
CA ILE A 13 13.83 1.39 -15.07
C ILE A 13 14.93 2.33 -14.52
N LYS A 14 14.81 2.72 -13.24
CA LYS A 14 15.83 3.55 -12.55
C LYS A 14 17.18 2.85 -12.49
N LEU A 15 17.20 1.56 -12.18
CA LEU A 15 18.43 0.75 -12.12
C LEU A 15 19.11 0.64 -13.49
N GLU A 16 18.33 0.43 -14.55
CA GLU A 16 18.83 0.34 -15.92
C GLU A 16 19.26 1.69 -16.48
N ASN A 17 18.65 2.79 -16.01
CA ASN A 17 18.89 4.15 -16.51
C ASN A 17 19.14 5.16 -15.37
N PRO A 18 20.28 5.09 -14.65
CA PRO A 18 20.52 5.92 -13.46
C PRO A 18 20.51 7.43 -13.73
N HIS A 19 20.86 7.84 -14.94
CA HIS A 19 20.89 9.25 -15.35
C HIS A 19 19.50 9.89 -15.47
N LEU A 20 18.42 9.09 -15.54
CA LEU A 20 17.04 9.59 -15.53
C LEU A 20 16.52 9.83 -14.10
N TRP A 21 17.21 9.30 -13.08
CA TRP A 21 16.81 9.41 -11.67
C TRP A 21 17.63 10.50 -10.95
N ASP A 22 17.66 11.68 -11.54
CA ASP A 22 18.28 12.87 -10.95
C ASP A 22 17.37 13.50 -9.87
N GLU A 23 17.84 14.60 -9.26
CA GLU A 23 17.12 15.32 -8.21
C GLU A 23 15.79 15.88 -8.72
N GLU A 24 15.76 16.42 -9.95
CA GLU A 24 14.54 16.96 -10.55
C GLU A 24 13.47 15.87 -10.73
N MET A 25 13.84 14.69 -11.23
CA MET A 25 12.90 13.57 -11.38
C MET A 25 12.41 13.05 -10.01
N GLN A 26 13.29 13.02 -9.01
CA GLN A 26 12.93 12.62 -7.64
C GLN A 26 11.90 13.58 -7.04
N ASP A 27 12.11 14.88 -7.18
CA ASP A 27 11.20 15.91 -6.71
C ASP A 27 9.85 15.84 -7.43
N GLN A 28 9.84 15.63 -8.74
CA GLN A 28 8.61 15.46 -9.51
C GLN A 28 7.85 14.19 -9.07
N ALA A 29 8.55 13.07 -8.87
CA ALA A 29 7.94 11.83 -8.42
C ALA A 29 7.34 11.97 -7.01
N ALA A 30 8.07 12.59 -6.08
CA ALA A 30 7.58 12.90 -4.74
C ALA A 30 6.36 13.81 -4.81
N GLY A 31 6.44 14.89 -5.60
CA GLY A 31 5.36 15.86 -5.79
C GLY A 31 4.07 15.22 -6.33
N MET A 32 4.17 14.28 -7.28
CA MET A 32 3.00 13.55 -7.78
C MET A 32 2.33 12.70 -6.70
N ILE A 33 3.11 12.03 -5.85
CA ILE A 33 2.58 11.22 -4.74
C ILE A 33 1.89 12.11 -3.70
N LEU A 34 2.54 13.21 -3.31
CA LEU A 34 1.99 14.16 -2.34
C LEU A 34 0.74 14.86 -2.86
N GLN A 35 0.71 15.24 -4.14
CA GLN A 35 -0.47 15.82 -4.76
C GLN A 35 -1.64 14.83 -4.77
N GLY A 36 -1.38 13.57 -5.14
CA GLY A 36 -2.41 12.53 -5.11
C GLY A 36 -2.97 12.32 -3.70
N MET A 37 -2.10 12.32 -2.69
CA MET A 37 -2.48 12.23 -1.29
C MET A 37 -3.36 13.42 -0.86
N GLU A 38 -3.01 14.65 -1.19
CA GLU A 38 -3.81 15.84 -0.84
C GLU A 38 -5.21 15.77 -1.45
N LEU A 39 -5.32 15.39 -2.72
CA LEU A 39 -6.61 15.23 -3.39
C LEU A 39 -7.49 14.16 -2.72
N GLU A 40 -6.88 13.07 -2.25
CA GLU A 40 -7.59 12.02 -1.51
C GLU A 40 -8.02 12.49 -0.10
N ILE A 41 -7.25 13.37 0.54
CA ILE A 41 -7.63 14.01 1.82
C ILE A 41 -8.84 14.91 1.61
N GLU A 42 -8.84 15.75 0.57
CA GLU A 42 -9.98 16.58 0.20
C GLU A 42 -11.22 15.72 -0.07
N TYR A 43 -11.07 14.66 -0.86
CA TYR A 43 -12.14 13.71 -1.13
C TYR A 43 -12.67 13.03 0.16
N ALA A 44 -11.79 12.66 1.08
CA ALA A 44 -12.19 12.07 2.37
C ALA A 44 -12.99 13.06 3.23
N ARG A 45 -12.60 14.35 3.24
CA ARG A 45 -13.33 15.41 3.95
C ARG A 45 -14.72 15.63 3.36
N ASP A 46 -14.84 15.63 2.04
CA ASP A 46 -16.10 15.84 1.32
C ASP A 46 -17.07 14.67 1.49
N THR A 47 -16.56 13.44 1.51
CA THR A 47 -17.38 12.22 1.64
C THR A 47 -17.76 11.90 3.08
N MET A 48 -16.97 12.36 4.06
CA MET A 48 -17.17 12.07 5.49
C MET A 48 -17.26 13.33 6.37
N PRO A 49 -18.17 14.29 6.08
CA PRO A 49 -18.23 15.58 6.79
C PRO A 49 -18.60 15.45 8.28
N ARG A 50 -19.24 14.35 8.68
CA ARG A 50 -19.56 14.03 10.09
C ARG A 50 -18.82 12.79 10.61
N GLY A 51 -17.94 12.21 9.79
CA GLY A 51 -17.38 10.88 10.03
C GLY A 51 -18.42 9.75 9.97
N VAL A 52 -17.92 8.53 10.09
CA VAL A 52 -18.66 7.29 10.26
C VAL A 52 -18.14 6.61 11.54
N LEU A 53 -18.92 5.73 12.16
CA LEU A 53 -18.46 5.03 13.37
C LEU A 53 -17.12 4.32 13.10
N GLY A 54 -16.07 4.72 13.83
CA GLY A 54 -14.73 4.15 13.70
C GLY A 54 -13.86 4.74 12.58
N MET A 55 -14.34 5.77 11.86
CA MET A 55 -13.57 6.44 10.79
C MET A 55 -14.00 7.90 10.65
N ASN A 56 -13.07 8.84 10.72
CA ASN A 56 -13.33 10.24 10.43
C ASN A 56 -12.24 10.82 9.51
N ALA A 57 -12.47 12.03 9.00
CA ALA A 57 -11.55 12.67 8.06
C ALA A 57 -10.13 12.83 8.63
N SER A 58 -9.98 13.14 9.92
CA SER A 58 -8.67 13.27 10.56
C SER A 58 -7.91 11.94 10.62
N MET A 59 -8.59 10.84 10.91
CA MET A 59 -7.98 9.50 10.90
C MET A 59 -7.64 9.07 9.46
N MET A 60 -8.47 9.42 8.48
CA MET A 60 -8.18 9.15 7.07
C MET A 60 -6.97 9.93 6.57
N GLU A 61 -6.82 11.18 6.99
CA GLU A 61 -5.65 11.99 6.70
C GLU A 61 -4.37 11.38 7.26
N GLU A 62 -4.38 10.95 8.52
CA GLU A 62 -3.24 10.25 9.12
C GLU A 62 -2.90 8.94 8.38
N TYR A 63 -3.92 8.18 7.98
CA TYR A 63 -3.73 6.98 7.17
C TYR A 63 -3.14 7.30 5.78
N LEU A 64 -3.61 8.35 5.12
CA LEU A 64 -3.11 8.75 3.79
C LEU A 64 -1.66 9.23 3.88
N ASN A 65 -1.27 9.96 4.93
CA ASN A 65 0.12 10.32 5.22
C ASN A 65 1.00 9.07 5.39
N TYR A 66 0.51 8.07 6.14
CA TYR A 66 1.21 6.79 6.31
C TYR A 66 1.39 6.05 4.97
N ILE A 67 0.35 6.04 4.12
CA ILE A 67 0.42 5.43 2.80
C ILE A 67 1.39 6.20 1.88
N ALA A 68 1.36 7.53 1.89
CA ALA A 68 2.26 8.37 1.09
C ALA A 68 3.74 8.07 1.41
N ASN A 69 4.11 8.04 2.70
CA ASN A 69 5.45 7.63 3.12
C ASN A 69 5.84 6.25 2.59
N ARG A 70 4.94 5.26 2.70
CA ARG A 70 5.23 3.92 2.16
C ARG A 70 5.51 3.95 0.66
N ARG A 71 4.80 4.77 -0.12
CA ARG A 71 5.05 4.90 -1.58
C ARG A 71 6.37 5.60 -1.88
N LEU A 72 6.68 6.66 -1.15
CA LEU A 72 7.96 7.37 -1.28
C LEU A 72 9.14 6.42 -0.98
N VAL A 73 9.11 5.73 0.17
CA VAL A 73 10.15 4.79 0.57
C VAL A 73 10.29 3.63 -0.40
N GLN A 74 9.19 3.10 -0.94
CA GLN A 74 9.21 2.05 -1.96
C GLN A 74 9.91 2.47 -3.26
N LEU A 75 9.98 3.78 -3.54
CA LEU A 75 10.73 4.36 -4.66
C LEU A 75 12.10 4.90 -4.22
N GLY A 76 12.53 4.66 -2.98
CA GLY A 76 13.81 5.15 -2.45
C GLY A 76 13.85 6.66 -2.19
N LEU A 77 12.68 7.30 -2.06
CA LEU A 77 12.53 8.71 -1.70
C LEU A 77 12.41 8.84 -0.16
N PRO A 78 12.80 9.99 0.42
CA PRO A 78 12.65 10.22 1.86
C PRO A 78 11.17 10.25 2.29
N GLU A 79 10.94 9.96 3.56
CA GLU A 79 9.62 10.15 4.18
C GLU A 79 9.36 11.64 4.42
N GLU A 80 8.14 12.09 4.14
CA GLU A 80 7.69 13.47 4.36
C GLU A 80 6.95 13.62 5.70
N PHE A 81 6.39 12.52 6.23
CA PHE A 81 5.57 12.52 7.44
C PHE A 81 6.18 11.62 8.54
N PRO A 82 7.25 12.02 9.25
CA PRO A 82 8.06 11.16 10.13
C PRO A 82 7.36 10.56 11.36
N LYS A 83 6.06 10.79 11.55
CA LYS A 83 5.24 10.25 12.65
C LYS A 83 3.91 9.68 12.17
N ALA A 84 3.72 9.55 10.86
CA ALA A 84 2.50 8.98 10.33
C ALA A 84 2.47 7.48 10.63
N GLU A 85 1.52 7.06 11.46
CA GLU A 85 1.26 5.65 11.78
C GLU A 85 -0.05 5.21 11.11
N ASN A 86 -0.31 3.91 11.05
CA ASN A 86 -1.58 3.42 10.54
C ASN A 86 -2.66 3.48 11.66
N PRO A 87 -3.65 4.39 11.59
CA PRO A 87 -4.71 4.47 12.60
C PRO A 87 -5.76 3.36 12.46
N PHE A 88 -5.66 2.52 11.41
CA PHE A 88 -6.59 1.44 11.10
C PHE A 88 -5.88 0.08 11.06
N PRO A 89 -5.46 -0.48 12.21
CA PRO A 89 -4.75 -1.77 12.26
C PRO A 89 -5.57 -2.92 11.67
N TRP A 90 -6.91 -2.87 11.78
CA TRP A 90 -7.83 -3.84 11.18
C TRP A 90 -7.80 -3.84 9.64
N MET A 91 -7.43 -2.72 8.98
CA MET A 91 -7.26 -2.71 7.53
C MET A 91 -6.04 -3.52 7.10
N SER A 92 -4.95 -3.48 7.89
CA SER A 92 -3.79 -4.35 7.66
C SER A 92 -4.17 -5.81 7.84
N GLU A 93 -4.96 -6.15 8.86
CA GLU A 93 -5.44 -7.53 9.04
C GLU A 93 -6.24 -8.01 7.81
N ILE A 94 -7.16 -7.22 7.28
CA ILE A 94 -7.97 -7.62 6.11
C ILE A 94 -7.15 -7.67 4.81
N MET A 95 -6.13 -6.82 4.66
CA MET A 95 -5.29 -6.77 3.45
C MET A 95 -4.13 -7.79 3.46
N ASP A 96 -3.54 -8.05 4.63
CA ASP A 96 -2.37 -8.93 4.80
C ASP A 96 -2.76 -10.37 5.15
N LEU A 97 -3.94 -10.61 5.75
CA LEU A 97 -4.46 -11.97 5.85
C LEU A 97 -4.79 -12.44 4.44
N ARG A 98 -4.07 -13.47 3.97
CA ARG A 98 -4.51 -14.30 2.84
C ARG A 98 -5.98 -14.57 3.08
N LYS A 99 -6.85 -14.18 2.13
CA LYS A 99 -8.25 -14.58 2.10
C LYS A 99 -8.31 -16.07 2.41
N GLU A 100 -8.59 -16.41 3.66
CA GLU A 100 -8.95 -17.75 4.08
C GLU A 100 -10.21 -18.04 3.28
N LYS A 101 -10.03 -18.73 2.14
CA LYS A 101 -11.16 -19.11 1.30
C LYS A 101 -11.99 -20.04 2.16
N ASN A 102 -13.27 -19.72 2.36
CA ASN A 102 -14.20 -20.63 3.02
C ASN A 102 -14.12 -21.99 2.32
N PHE A 103 -13.78 -23.02 3.09
CA PHE A 103 -13.60 -24.40 2.62
C PHE A 103 -14.80 -24.91 1.79
N PHE A 104 -15.99 -24.36 2.03
CA PHE A 104 -17.24 -24.72 1.35
C PHE A 104 -17.55 -23.91 0.08
N GLU A 105 -16.84 -22.81 -0.18
CA GLU A 105 -17.17 -21.89 -1.29
C GLU A 105 -16.24 -22.05 -2.50
N THR A 106 -15.13 -22.77 -2.38
CA THR A 106 -14.18 -22.98 -3.49
C THR A 106 -13.97 -24.47 -3.73
N ARG A 107 -14.09 -24.91 -4.99
CA ARG A 107 -13.77 -26.29 -5.38
C ARG A 107 -12.29 -26.58 -5.15
N VAL A 108 -12.00 -27.55 -4.28
CA VAL A 108 -10.64 -28.04 -4.00
C VAL A 108 -10.02 -28.54 -5.31
N ILE A 109 -8.97 -27.86 -5.76
CA ILE A 109 -8.20 -28.21 -6.97
C ILE A 109 -6.88 -28.91 -6.65
N GLU A 110 -6.48 -28.95 -5.38
CA GLU A 110 -5.32 -29.70 -4.90
C GLU A 110 -5.81 -30.83 -3.98
N TYR A 111 -5.89 -32.03 -4.51
CA TYR A 111 -5.86 -33.23 -3.68
C TYR A 111 -4.39 -33.60 -3.47
N GLN A 112 -3.83 -33.28 -2.30
CA GLN A 112 -2.67 -34.01 -1.81
C GLN A 112 -3.17 -35.40 -1.39
N THR A 113 -2.97 -36.41 -2.24
CA THR A 113 -3.06 -37.81 -1.83
C THR A 113 -2.03 -38.05 -0.74
N GLY A 114 -2.49 -38.27 0.49
CA GLY A 114 -1.67 -38.46 1.69
C GLY A 114 -0.69 -39.62 1.54
N GLY A 115 0.54 -39.30 1.15
CA GLY A 115 1.56 -40.29 0.86
C GLY A 115 2.97 -39.73 0.82
N ALA A 116 3.37 -38.98 1.86
CA ALA A 116 4.76 -38.85 2.31
C ALA A 116 4.83 -37.96 3.57
N LEU A 117 4.38 -38.48 4.72
CA LEU A 117 4.90 -37.98 6.00
C LEU A 117 6.23 -38.69 6.22
N ASN A 118 7.34 -38.00 5.92
CA ASN A 118 8.66 -38.45 6.33
C ASN A 118 8.92 -37.89 7.73
N TRP A 119 8.98 -38.78 8.72
CA TRP A 119 9.33 -38.44 10.10
C TRP A 119 10.81 -38.77 10.30
N ASP A 120 11.66 -37.84 9.90
CA ASP A 120 13.03 -37.68 10.43
C ASP A 120 13.20 -36.24 10.91
#